data_AF-A0A6A3PCY7-F1
#
_entry.id   AF-A0A6A3PCY7-F1
#
_cell.length_a   1.000
_cell.length_b   1.000
_cell.length_c   1.000
_cell.angle_alpha   90.00
_cell.angle_beta   90.00
_cell.angle_gamma   90.00
#
_symmetry.space_group_name_H-M   'P 1'
#
loop_
_entity.id
_entity.type
_entity.pdbx_description
1 polymer ?
#
loop_
_entity_poly.entity_id
_entity_poly.type
_entity_poly.pdbx_seq_one_letter_code
_entity_poly.pdbx_strand_id
1 'polypeptide(L)'
;MEPPGLQVELEESANATLDRCREARPTNTTRAYVPKQQEFKKWCDRKGFDETTRYQVTASKMHLFLREEVVDREVRVKNSKRKVGVATVEMYVNAISDLYSDQHSRGPMRTLTLETA
;
A
#
# COMPACT_ATOMS: atom_id res chain seq x y z
N MET A 1 12.51 -25.34 12.65
CA MET A 1 11.76 -25.30 11.39
C MET A 1 10.38 -25.82 11.72
N GLU A 2 9.35 -25.00 11.54
CA GLU A 2 7.97 -25.38 11.85
C GLU A 2 7.54 -26.60 11.02
N PRO A 3 6.68 -27.50 11.54
CA PRO A 3 6.18 -28.63 10.77
C PRO A 3 5.41 -28.14 9.53
N PRO A 4 5.50 -28.86 8.38
CA PRO A 4 4.86 -28.41 7.12
C PRO A 4 3.36 -28.13 7.23
N GLY A 5 2.63 -28.91 8.03
CA GLY A 5 1.20 -28.68 8.27
C GLY A 5 0.89 -27.36 9.00
N LEU A 6 1.76 -26.94 9.93
CA LEU A 6 1.59 -25.67 10.64
C LEU A 6 1.91 -24.48 9.73
N GLN A 7 2.86 -24.61 8.81
CA GLN A 7 3.16 -23.55 7.83
C GLN A 7 1.95 -23.29 6.92
N VAL A 8 1.31 -24.35 6.41
CA VAL A 8 0.10 -24.25 5.58
C VAL A 8 -1.04 -23.60 6.37
N GLU A 9 -1.29 -24.03 7.61
CA GLU A 9 -2.34 -23.45 8.45
C GLU A 9 -2.13 -21.95 8.71
N LEU A 10 -0.87 -21.53 8.96
CA LEU A 10 -0.52 -20.12 9.13
C LEU A 10 -0.79 -19.29 7.87
N GLU A 11 -0.43 -19.80 6.70
CA GLU A 11 -0.67 -19.13 5.41
C GLU A 11 -2.16 -19.04 5.07
N GLU A 12 -2.91 -20.12 5.24
CA GLU A 12 -4.36 -20.15 5.01
C GLU A 12 -5.09 -19.19 5.95
N SER A 13 -4.74 -19.19 7.23
CA SER A 13 -5.31 -18.29 8.24
C SER A 13 -5.02 -16.82 7.92
N ALA A 14 -3.79 -16.50 7.48
CA ALA A 14 -3.42 -15.16 7.05
C ALA A 14 -4.25 -14.71 5.84
N ASN A 15 -4.36 -15.54 4.80
CA ASN A 15 -5.12 -15.22 3.60
C ASN A 15 -6.60 -15.01 3.89
N ALA A 16 -7.23 -15.92 4.65
CA ALA A 16 -8.64 -15.81 5.04
C ALA A 16 -8.93 -14.53 5.84
N THR A 17 -8.02 -14.17 6.76
CA THR A 17 -8.14 -12.94 7.55
C THR A 17 -8.04 -11.70 6.66
N LEU A 18 -7.10 -11.67 5.72
CA LEU A 18 -6.91 -10.55 4.80
C LEU A 18 -8.12 -10.36 3.88
N ASP A 19 -8.67 -11.44 3.34
CA ASP A 19 -9.85 -11.38 2.47
C ASP A 19 -11.07 -10.86 3.23
N ARG A 20 -11.32 -11.39 4.43
CA ARG A 20 -12.42 -10.88 5.29
C ARG A 20 -12.24 -9.40 5.64
N CYS A 21 -11.01 -8.96 5.93
CA CYS A 21 -10.72 -7.55 6.20
C CYS A 21 -10.98 -6.66 4.97
N ARG A 22 -10.77 -7.16 3.75
CA ARG A 22 -11.09 -6.42 2.52
C ARG A 22 -12.58 -6.29 2.32
N GLU A 23 -13.32 -7.38 2.47
CA GLU A 23 -14.78 -7.41 2.30
C GLU A 23 -15.48 -6.53 3.34
N ALA A 24 -15.02 -6.57 4.59
CA ALA A 24 -15.58 -5.78 5.68
C ALA A 24 -15.12 -4.32 5.68
N ARG A 25 -14.27 -3.91 4.73
CA ARG A 25 -13.67 -2.56 4.75
C ARG A 25 -14.74 -1.48 4.59
N PRO A 26 -14.79 -0.49 5.49
CA PRO A 26 -15.69 0.64 5.33
C PRO A 26 -15.36 1.43 4.05
N THR A 27 -16.40 1.77 3.28
CA THR A 27 -16.27 2.59 2.05
C THR A 27 -15.49 3.88 2.28
N ASN A 28 -15.65 4.51 3.44
CA ASN A 28 -14.92 5.73 3.80
C ASN A 28 -13.41 5.51 3.87
N THR A 29 -12.96 4.37 4.40
CA THR A 29 -11.54 4.01 4.46
C THR A 29 -10.98 3.80 3.06
N THR A 30 -11.71 3.07 2.20
CA THR A 30 -11.34 2.90 0.79
C THR A 30 -11.19 4.25 0.09
N ARG A 31 -12.17 5.14 0.25
CA ARG A 31 -12.13 6.49 -0.34
C ARG A 31 -10.96 7.34 0.18
N ALA A 32 -10.55 7.16 1.44
CA ALA A 32 -9.42 7.86 2.01
C ALA A 32 -8.06 7.31 1.53
N TYR A 33 -7.97 6.00 1.29
CA TYR A 33 -6.72 5.32 0.92
C TYR A 33 -6.39 5.48 -0.56
N VAL A 34 -7.39 5.38 -1.44
CA VAL A 34 -7.19 5.43 -2.90
C VAL A 34 -6.33 6.62 -3.34
N PRO A 35 -6.59 7.88 -2.93
CA PRO A 35 -5.76 9.02 -3.33
C PRO A 35 -4.29 8.87 -2.90
N LYS A 36 -4.04 8.31 -1.72
CA LYS A 36 -2.70 8.13 -1.15
C LYS A 36 -1.90 7.06 -1.90
N GLN A 37 -2.56 5.96 -2.24
CA GLN A 37 -1.99 4.91 -3.08
C GLN A 37 -1.67 5.44 -4.49
N GLN A 38 -2.51 6.32 -5.03
CA GLN A 38 -2.26 6.96 -6.33
C GLN A 38 -1.08 7.95 -6.28
N GLU A 39 -0.93 8.72 -5.20
CA GLU A 39 0.26 9.56 -5.00
C GLU A 39 1.54 8.73 -4.96
N PHE A 40 1.53 7.58 -4.27
CA PHE A 40 2.66 6.65 -4.26
C PHE A 40 3.01 6.13 -5.67
N LYS A 41 2.01 5.68 -6.45
CA LYS A 41 2.23 5.20 -7.83
C LYS A 41 2.81 6.29 -8.73
N LYS A 42 2.27 7.52 -8.66
CA LYS A 42 2.80 8.67 -9.40
C LYS A 42 4.24 9.01 -9.01
N TRP A 43 4.60 8.83 -7.73
CA TRP A 43 5.98 9.00 -7.29
C TRP A 43 6.88 7.88 -7.85
N CYS A 44 6.41 6.62 -7.88
CA CYS A 44 7.14 5.52 -8.52
C CYS A 44 7.40 5.79 -10.02
N ASP A 45 6.44 6.37 -10.74
CA ASP A 45 6.62 6.77 -12.14
C ASP A 45 7.75 7.78 -12.31
N ARG A 46 7.83 8.78 -11.41
CA ARG A 46 8.90 9.80 -11.45
C ARG A 46 10.27 9.26 -11.05
N LYS A 47 10.33 8.21 -10.22
CA LYS A 47 11.59 7.63 -9.75
C LYS A 47 12.32 6.78 -10.79
N GLY A 48 11.60 6.28 -11.81
CA GLY A 48 12.20 5.43 -12.82
C GLY A 48 12.61 4.05 -12.29
N PHE A 49 11.82 3.47 -11.36
CA PHE A 49 12.01 2.07 -10.97
C PHE A 49 11.78 1.15 -12.17
N ASP A 50 12.40 -0.04 -12.10
CA ASP A 50 12.20 -1.12 -13.06
C ASP A 50 10.71 -1.35 -13.33
N GLU A 51 10.36 -1.52 -14.60
CA GLU A 51 8.97 -1.58 -15.06
C GLU A 51 8.18 -2.70 -14.38
N THR A 52 8.79 -3.87 -14.20
CA THR A 52 8.11 -5.06 -13.66
C THR A 52 7.82 -4.93 -12.17
N THR A 53 8.68 -4.21 -11.44
CA THR A 53 8.56 -4.04 -9.99
C THR A 53 8.11 -2.64 -9.58
N ARG A 54 7.84 -1.74 -10.54
CA ARG A 54 7.65 -0.30 -10.31
C ARG A 54 6.72 -0.01 -9.15
N TYR A 55 5.52 -0.58 -9.20
CA TYR A 55 4.46 -0.36 -8.21
C TYR A 55 4.47 -1.36 -7.05
N GLN A 56 5.36 -2.37 -7.07
CA GLN A 56 5.51 -3.27 -5.95
C GLN A 56 5.98 -2.48 -4.72
N VAL A 57 5.18 -2.53 -3.65
CA VAL A 57 5.49 -1.87 -2.40
C VAL A 57 6.58 -2.67 -1.69
N THR A 58 7.60 -1.96 -1.24
CA THR A 58 8.60 -2.48 -0.30
C THR A 58 8.71 -1.50 0.87
N ALA A 59 9.20 -1.98 2.02
CA ALA A 59 9.45 -1.09 3.16
C ALA A 59 10.33 0.10 2.75
N SER A 60 11.39 -0.14 1.99
CA SER A 60 12.30 0.90 1.50
C SER A 60 11.60 1.93 0.61
N LYS A 61 10.76 1.50 -0.34
CA LYS A 61 10.00 2.43 -1.20
C LYS A 61 8.99 3.24 -0.39
N MET A 62 8.29 2.62 0.55
CA MET A 62 7.34 3.32 1.42
C MET A 62 8.04 4.41 2.22
N HIS A 63 9.15 4.08 2.90
CA HIS A 63 9.88 5.06 3.71
C HIS A 63 10.48 6.19 2.86
N LEU A 64 11.02 5.89 1.68
CA LEU A 64 11.54 6.92 0.79
C LEU A 64 10.43 7.85 0.28
N PHE A 65 9.30 7.29 -0.17
CA PHE A 65 8.13 8.08 -0.57
C PHE A 65 7.64 8.99 0.57
N LEU A 66 7.47 8.45 1.78
CA LEU A 66 7.01 9.24 2.92
C LEU A 66 7.95 10.41 3.20
N ARG A 67 9.27 10.17 3.18
CA ARG A 67 10.29 11.19 3.41
C ARG A 67 10.26 12.30 2.35
N GLU A 68 10.09 11.94 1.07
CA GLU A 68 10.20 12.90 -0.04
C GLU A 68 8.91 13.65 -0.33
N GLU A 69 7.75 13.00 -0.18
CA GLU A 69 6.47 13.52 -0.70
C GLU A 69 5.46 13.88 0.39
N VAL A 70 5.64 13.39 1.62
CA VAL A 70 4.60 13.48 2.66
C VAL A 70 5.09 14.20 3.93
N VAL A 71 6.19 13.75 4.50
CA VAL A 71 6.78 14.34 5.71
C VAL A 71 7.18 15.79 5.41
N ASP A 72 6.90 16.67 6.37
CA ASP A 72 7.16 18.12 6.27
C ASP A 72 6.47 18.87 5.13
N ARG A 73 5.65 18.20 4.30
CA ARG A 73 4.89 18.85 3.22
C ARG A 73 4.03 19.97 3.78
N GLU A 74 4.11 21.16 3.18
CA GLU A 74 3.25 22.27 3.55
C GLU A 74 1.83 22.06 3.01
N VAL A 75 0.83 22.25 3.87
CA VAL A 75 -0.58 22.29 3.50
C VAL A 75 -1.14 23.66 3.83
N ARG A 76 -1.99 24.17 2.92
CA ARG A 76 -2.68 25.44 3.11
C ARG A 76 -3.86 25.23 4.06
N VAL A 77 -3.94 26.07 5.08
CA VAL A 77 -5.10 26.19 5.99
C VAL A 77 -5.64 27.62 5.89
N LYS A 78 -6.80 27.89 6.49
CA LYS A 78 -7.39 29.24 6.46
C LYS A 78 -6.36 30.24 7.02
N ASN A 79 -5.92 31.16 6.16
CA ASN A 79 -4.97 32.24 6.43
C ASN A 79 -3.56 31.80 6.89
N SER A 80 -3.16 30.54 6.71
CA SER A 80 -1.82 30.10 7.11
C SER A 80 -1.36 28.87 6.30
N LYS A 81 -0.09 28.50 6.47
CA LYS A 81 0.45 27.21 6.05
C LYS A 81 0.90 26.46 7.29
N ARG A 82 0.72 25.15 7.27
CA ARG A 82 1.29 24.27 8.30
C ARG A 82 1.84 23.02 7.64
N LYS A 83 2.74 22.33 8.33
CA LYS A 83 3.20 21.02 7.89
C LYS A 83 2.10 19.96 8.04
N VAL A 84 2.16 18.94 7.20
CA VAL A 84 1.40 17.70 7.36
C VAL A 84 1.66 17.16 8.78
N GLY A 85 0.57 16.82 9.49
CA GLY A 85 0.66 16.29 10.85
C GLY A 85 0.84 14.78 10.86
N VAL A 86 1.30 14.24 12.00
CA VAL A 86 1.58 12.80 12.19
C VAL A 86 0.39 11.92 11.80
N ALA A 87 -0.82 12.26 12.22
CA ALA A 87 -2.03 11.51 11.87
C ALA A 87 -2.23 11.36 10.34
N THR A 88 -1.81 12.36 9.56
CA THR A 88 -1.88 12.25 8.09
C THR A 88 -0.79 11.34 7.55
N VAL A 89 0.42 11.40 8.10
CA VAL A 89 1.52 10.48 7.75
C VAL A 89 1.09 9.04 8.05
N GLU A 90 0.50 8.78 9.22
CA GLU A 90 -0.04 7.47 9.60
C GLU A 90 -1.13 6.99 8.62
N MET A 91 -1.99 7.88 8.13
CA MET A 91 -2.94 7.50 7.07
C MET A 91 -2.24 7.09 5.76
N TYR A 92 -1.09 7.69 5.40
CA TYR A 92 -0.30 7.21 4.26
C TYR A 92 0.35 5.86 4.55
N VAL A 93 0.92 5.67 5.75
CA VAL A 93 1.48 4.37 6.17
C VAL A 93 0.43 3.29 6.07
N ASN A 94 -0.77 3.52 6.60
CA ASN A 94 -1.85 2.54 6.57
C ASN A 94 -2.33 2.28 5.13
N ALA A 95 -2.46 3.31 4.30
CA ALA A 95 -2.88 3.15 2.91
C ALA A 95 -1.86 2.40 2.04
N ILE A 96 -0.57 2.60 2.28
CA ILE A 96 0.51 1.93 1.53
C ILE A 96 0.73 0.51 2.05
N SER A 97 0.64 0.30 3.37
CA SER A 97 0.67 -1.03 3.97
C SER A 97 -0.51 -1.88 3.49
N ASP A 98 -1.67 -1.26 3.32
CA ASP A 98 -2.84 -1.89 2.73
C ASP A 98 -2.60 -2.35 1.29
N LEU A 99 -1.98 -1.49 0.48
CA LEU A 99 -1.58 -1.83 -0.89
C LEU A 99 -0.54 -2.97 -0.90
N TYR A 100 0.40 -2.97 0.05
CA TYR A 100 1.37 -4.05 0.23
C TYR A 100 0.67 -5.37 0.54
N SER A 101 -0.26 -5.39 1.49
CA SER A 101 -1.04 -6.58 1.83
C SER A 101 -1.92 -7.05 0.67
N ASP A 102 -2.47 -6.14 -0.14
CA ASP A 102 -3.16 -6.47 -1.40
C ASP A 102 -2.25 -7.18 -2.41
N GLN A 103 -1.03 -6.67 -2.59
CA GLN A 103 -0.05 -7.26 -3.50
C GLN A 103 0.45 -8.64 -3.02
N HIS A 104 0.68 -8.81 -1.72
CA HIS A 104 1.28 -10.03 -1.17
C HIS A 104 0.28 -11.18 -1.03
N SER A 105 -0.97 -10.90 -0.65
CA SER A 105 -1.96 -11.98 -0.57
C SER A 105 -2.39 -12.47 -1.96
N ARG A 106 -2.19 -11.67 -3.03
CA ARG A 106 -2.50 -12.10 -4.40
C ARG A 106 -1.43 -13.04 -4.97
N GLY A 107 -0.33 -13.27 -4.24
CA GLY A 107 0.78 -14.14 -4.63
C GLY A 107 1.60 -13.61 -5.82
N PRO A 108 2.88 -14.00 -5.96
CA PRO A 108 3.65 -13.75 -7.17
C PRO A 108 3.21 -14.76 -8.25
N MET A 109 2.06 -14.53 -8.91
CA MET A 109 1.62 -15.07 -10.21
C MET A 109 0.07 -15.05 -10.29
N ARG A 110 -0.50 -13.89 -10.62
CA ARG A 110 -1.86 -13.84 -11.20
C ARG A 110 -2.05 -12.68 -12.19
N THR A 111 -0.95 -12.18 -12.76
CA THR A 111 -0.92 -11.16 -13.81
C THR A 111 -0.62 -11.71 -15.20
N LEU A 112 -0.52 -13.04 -15.36
CA LEU A 112 -0.43 -13.70 -16.66
C LEU A 112 -1.63 -14.63 -16.80
N THR A 113 -2.81 -14.12 -17.15
CA THR A 113 -3.93 -14.89 -17.77
C THR A 113 -5.18 -14.06 -18.12
N LEU A 114 -5.09 -12.73 -18.27
CA LEU A 114 -6.18 -11.96 -18.89
C LEU A 114 -5.67 -10.85 -19.80
N GLU A 115 -4.66 -11.16 -20.62
CA GLU A 115 -4.42 -10.44 -21.88
C GLU A 115 -4.03 -11.47 -22.94
N THR A 116 -5.03 -12.12 -23.53
CA THR A 116 -4.97 -12.52 -24.93
C THR A 116 -6.41 -12.50 -25.47
N ALA A 117 -6.53 -11.87 -26.63
CA ALA A 117 -7.74 -11.57 -27.38
C ALA A 117 -8.66 -12.77 -27.64
#